data_AF-W2Z473-F1
#
_entry.id   AF-W2Z473-F1
#
_cell.length_a   1.000
_cell.length_b   1.000
_cell.length_c   1.000
_cell.angle_alpha   90.00
_cell.angle_beta   90.00
_cell.angle_gamma   90.00
#
_symmetry.space_group_name_H-M   'P 1'
#
loop_
_entity.id
_entity.type
_entity.pdbx_description
1 polymer ?
#
loop_
_entity_poly.entity_id
_entity_poly.type
_entity_poly.pdbx_seq_one_letter_code
_entity_poly.pdbx_strand_id
1 'polypeptide(L)' 'MVMDKDFSEIEVLSEALPEARVILCHFHVIDYLKREISKKIYGFTSFEKTQAKNLITLMMRATDE' A
#
# COMPACT_ATOMS: atom_id res chain seq x y z
N MET A 1 -6.32 13.80 -6.22
CA MET A 1 -5.72 13.00 -7.33
C MET A 1 -5.56 11.58 -6.84
N VAL A 2 -6.09 10.58 -7.56
CA VAL A 2 -5.92 9.17 -7.18
C VAL A 2 -4.74 8.62 -7.96
N MET A 3 -3.70 8.21 -7.24
CA MET A 3 -2.40 7.84 -7.81
C MET A 3 -2.12 6.34 -7.65
N ASP A 4 -1.27 5.81 -8.53
CA ASP A 4 -0.56 4.57 -8.25
C ASP A 4 0.40 4.78 -7.05
N LYS A 5 0.97 3.69 -6.55
CA LYS A 5 1.85 3.67 -5.37
C LYS A 5 3.26 4.22 -5.62
N ASP A 6 3.49 4.96 -6.70
CA ASP A 6 4.81 5.54 -6.92
C ASP A 6 5.02 6.70 -5.94
N PHE A 7 5.71 6.39 -4.84
CA PHE A 7 5.98 7.34 -3.76
C PHE A 7 6.92 8.47 -4.22
N SER A 8 7.68 8.26 -5.30
CA SER A 8 8.57 9.26 -5.90
C SER A 8 7.76 10.42 -6.50
N GLU A 9 6.56 10.15 -6.98
CA GLU A 9 5.67 11.16 -7.56
C GLU A 9 4.96 11.99 -6.49
N ILE A 10 4.85 11.48 -5.25
CA ILE A 10 4.12 12.17 -4.18
C ILE A 10 4.85 13.43 -3.74
N GLU A 11 6.17 13.39 -3.59
CA GLU A 11 6.98 14.56 -3.22
C GLU A 11 6.87 15.64 -4.30
N VAL A 12 7.06 15.26 -5.57
CA VAL A 12 6.92 16.18 -6.71
C VAL A 12 5.51 16.78 -6.79
N LEU A 13 4.46 15.99 -6.56
CA LEU A 13 3.09 16.48 -6.58
C LEU A 13 2.78 17.38 -5.39
N SER A 14 3.38 17.14 -4.23
CA SER A 14 3.23 18.01 -3.06
C SER A 14 3.87 19.38 -3.29
N GLU A 15 4.98 19.45 -4.03
CA GLU A 15 5.64 20.70 -4.41
C GLU A 15 4.89 21.43 -5.53
N ALA A 16 4.43 20.69 -6.56
CA ALA A 16 3.76 21.26 -7.72
C ALA A 16 2.30 21.64 -7.46
N LEU A 17 1.61 20.90 -6.57
CA LEU A 17 0.19 21.05 -6.26
C LEU A 17 -0.03 21.02 -4.73
N PRO A 18 0.47 22.02 -3.98
CA PRO A 18 0.45 22.01 -2.51
C PRO A 18 -0.96 21.99 -1.90
N GLU A 19 -1.95 22.49 -2.63
CA GLU A 19 -3.37 22.49 -2.22
C GLU A 19 -4.09 21.16 -2.51
N ALA A 20 -3.48 20.28 -3.31
CA ALA A 20 -4.11 19.03 -3.73
C ALA A 20 -3.92 17.92 -2.69
N ARG A 21 -5.00 17.20 -2.40
CA ARG A 21 -4.92 15.95 -1.64
C ARG A 21 -4.54 14.79 -2.56
N VAL A 22 -3.40 14.17 -2.27
CA VAL A 22 -2.95 12.94 -2.90
C VAL A 22 -3.61 11.76 -2.18
N ILE A 23 -4.35 10.94 -2.93
CA ILE A 23 -4.99 9.74 -2.41
C ILE A 23 -4.37 8.55 -3.13
N LEU A 24 -3.87 7.58 -2.38
CA LEU A 24 -3.36 6.35 -2.96
C LEU A 24 -4.51 5.43 -3.33
N CYS A 25 -4.43 4.85 -4.52
CA CYS A 25 -5.40 3.85 -4.94
C CYS A 25 -5.30 2.60 -4.03
N HIS A 26 -6.39 2.30 -3.32
CA HIS A 26 -6.50 1.12 -2.45
C HIS A 26 -6.11 -0.19 -3.15
N PHE A 27 -6.52 -0.35 -4.41
CA PHE A 27 -6.19 -1.52 -5.21
C PHE A 27 -4.67 -1.69 -5.38
N HIS A 28 -3.98 -0.63 -5.82
CA HIS A 28 -2.53 -0.68 -6.03
C HIS A 28 -1.74 -0.83 -4.73
N VAL A 29 -2.19 -0.20 -3.65
CA VAL A 29 -1.58 -0.35 -2.32
C VAL A 29 -1.65 -1.81 -1.84
N ILE A 30 -2.81 -2.46 -1.95
CA ILE A 30 -2.98 -3.87 -1.59
C ILE A 30 -2.04 -4.76 -2.40
N ASP A 31 -2.04 -4.58 -3.71
CA ASP A 31 -1.24 -5.40 -4.61
C ASP A 31 0.24 -5.24 -4.35
N TYR A 32 0.70 -4.03 -4.07
CA TYR A 32 2.07 -3.80 -3.65
C TYR A 32 2.40 -4.47 -2.33
N LEU A 33 1.61 -4.28 -1.28
CA LEU A 33 1.91 -4.84 0.04
C LEU A 33 1.98 -6.38 -0.03
N LYS A 34 1.11 -7.01 -0.82
CA LYS A 34 1.16 -8.47 -1.10
C LYS A 34 2.45 -8.88 -1.81
N ARG A 35 2.96 -8.08 -2.76
CA ARG A 35 4.26 -8.31 -3.41
C ARG A 35 5.41 -8.11 -2.43
N GLU A 36 5.34 -7.08 -1.60
CA GLU A 36 6.36 -6.74 -0.60
C GLU A 36 6.56 -7.87 0.40
N ILE A 37 5.48 -8.39 0.99
CA ILE A 37 5.50 -9.57 1.89
C ILE A 37 6.10 -10.80 1.20
N SER A 38 5.95 -10.91 -0.12
CA SER A 38 6.46 -12.06 -0.84
C SER A 38 7.99 -12.02 -0.99
N LYS A 39 8.63 -10.85 -0.85
CA LYS A 39 10.09 -10.68 -0.94
C LYS A 39 10.80 -11.47 0.16
N LYS A 40 11.93 -12.10 -0.22
CA LYS A 40 12.72 -12.92 0.71
C LYS A 40 13.46 -12.10 1.77
N ILE A 41 13.69 -10.81 1.52
CA ILE A 41 14.44 -9.91 2.40
C ILE A 41 13.85 -9.79 3.81
N TYR A 42 12.56 -10.07 3.96
CA TYR A 42 11.85 -9.99 5.24
C TYR A 42 11.88 -11.30 6.04
N GLY A 43 12.44 -12.38 5.49
CA GLY A 43 12.61 -13.64 6.24
C GLY A 43 11.32 -14.40 6.58
N PHE A 44 10.15 -13.97 6.11
CA PHE A 44 8.89 -14.64 6.43
C PHE A 44 8.81 -16.08 5.93
N THR A 45 8.33 -16.97 6.80
CA THR A 45 7.88 -18.31 6.45
C THR A 45 6.64 -18.25 5.55
N SER A 46 6.33 -19.35 4.85
CA SER A 46 5.12 -19.44 4.02
C SER A 46 3.82 -19.22 4.82
N PHE A 47 3.81 -19.64 6.09
CA PHE A 47 2.67 -19.43 6.99
C PHE A 47 2.50 -17.93 7.31
N GLU A 48 3.57 -17.27 7.74
CA GLU A 48 3.55 -15.83 8.06
C GLU A 48 3.18 -14.97 6.84
N LYS A 49 3.68 -15.32 5.65
CA LYS A 49 3.28 -14.65 4.40
C LYS A 49 1.77 -14.74 4.16
N THR A 50 1.18 -15.89 4.46
CA THR A 50 -0.26 -16.10 4.29
C THR A 50 -1.05 -15.27 5.30
N GLN A 51 -0.65 -15.28 6.57
CA GLN A 51 -1.27 -14.49 7.62
C GLN A 51 -1.19 -12.98 7.33
N ALA A 52 -0.01 -12.49 6.94
CA ALA A 52 0.20 -11.07 6.64
C ALA A 52 -0.65 -10.59 5.45
N LYS A 53 -0.76 -11.40 4.38
CA LYS A 53 -1.62 -11.06 3.23
C LYS A 53 -3.11 -11.02 3.58
N ASN A 54 -3.55 -11.92 4.47
CA ASN A 54 -4.92 -11.93 4.97
C ASN A 54 -5.20 -10.70 5.83
N LEU A 55 -4.28 -10.35 6.72
CA LEU A 55 -4.40 -9.18 7.59
C LEU A 55 -4.52 -7.88 6.80
N ILE A 56 -3.68 -7.66 5.77
CA ILE A 56 -3.81 -6.48 4.90
C ILE A 56 -5.18 -6.41 4.24
N THR A 57 -5.70 -7.55 3.78
CA THR A 57 -7.03 -7.58 3.15
C THR A 57 -8.13 -7.24 4.14
N LEU A 58 -7.99 -7.63 5.41
CA LEU A 58 -8.92 -7.28 6.49
C LEU A 58 -8.82 -5.80 6.85
N MET A 59 -7.62 -5.25 7.03
CA MET A 59 -7.42 -3.83 7.35
C MET A 59 -8.05 -2.91 6.29
N MET A 60 -8.01 -3.30 5.02
CA MET A 60 -8.62 -2.53 3.93
C MET A 60 -10.15 -2.61 3.88
N ARG A 61 -10.73 -3.62 4.52
CA ARG A 61 -12.17 -3.80 4.65
C ARG A 61 -12.70 -3.30 5.99
N ALA A 62 -11.80 -2.96 6.91
CA ALA A 62 -12.17 -2.34 8.17
C ALA A 62 -12.75 -0.96 7.83
N THR A 63 -13.94 -0.70 8.34
CA THR A 63 -14.53 0.63 8.35
C THR A 63 -14.18 1.28 9.67
N ASP A 64 -13.79 2.55 9.64
CA ASP A 64 -13.68 3.34 10.86
C ASP A 64 -15.11 3.61 11.36
N GLU A 65 -15.54 2.91 12.43
CA GLU A 65 -16.73 3.30 13.22
C GLU A 65 -16.45 4.56 14.04
#